data_AF-A0A7V3WFI6-F1
#
_entry.id   AF-A0A7V3WFI6-F1
#
_cell.length_a   1.000
_cell.length_b   1.000
_cell.length_c   1.000
_cell.angle_alpha   90.00
_cell.angle_beta   90.00
_cell.angle_gamma   90.00
#
_symmetry.space_group_name_H-M   'P 1'
#
loop_
_entity.id
_entity.type
_entity.pdbx_description
1 polymer ?
#
loop_
_entity_poly.entity_id
_entity_poly.type
_entity_poly.pdbx_seq_one_letter_code
_entity_poly.pdbx_strand_id
1 'polypeptide(L)'
;MSTLSRQWQTHLPALCLLVVANLPGLKQVVANAPLRTDTDTAAILNAMRDTGGIAGWWKWFTGDWFLHNGFYRPTTCFSLLIDYTLYGESGWGYRLTNWLLAVLTAVGVYALLRWFARRWLWHLVTEERQAGVFAMVGAVAFSLQQVDALHTLRTVSAWWLIALWMLIAGSCSYVWQRDTWKPFLREHGWRLWLAAGAFFWGWDRLVHSDFERLIVWIPSRTALLSTCLAVWSIWWLLRWGDTGCGRFLLAACLLYAGSLGAYEQPFTLVAFVASLAFAMRGSWKRRAWTAFAAVTAITAGYLALRFVLLPAALSGYQQQQLRSAPALGMLHWLQMLLPVLSHLRYWTTVGLDPYLFFVKNAWDTLIADLAFLGVLAAFRSLRGWFGWWLLWQGITYLPMSLLHPFEHYYYLPQVGQNAIDLALIMWAWRYAHGVLSAWQANRRHPSV
;
A
#
# COMPACT_ATOMS: atom_id res chain seq x y z
N MET A 1 -30.17 -17.00 11.89
CA MET A 1 -29.90 -15.68 12.49
C MET A 1 -28.64 -15.61 13.36
N SER A 2 -28.16 -16.72 13.97
CA SER A 2 -26.98 -16.73 14.87
C SER A 2 -25.61 -16.56 14.20
N THR A 3 -25.48 -16.83 12.89
CA THR A 3 -24.22 -16.71 12.15
C THR A 3 -23.95 -15.30 11.63
N LEU A 4 -25.01 -14.59 11.21
CA LEU A 4 -24.93 -13.18 10.81
C LEU A 4 -24.54 -12.30 12.00
N SER A 5 -25.12 -12.50 13.19
CA SER A 5 -24.79 -11.72 14.38
C SER A 5 -23.31 -11.86 14.78
N ARG A 6 -22.74 -13.08 14.70
CA ARG A 6 -21.30 -13.30 14.94
C ARG A 6 -20.39 -12.63 13.91
N GLN A 7 -20.76 -12.63 12.63
CA GLN A 7 -19.95 -11.96 11.61
C GLN A 7 -19.91 -10.44 11.82
N TRP A 8 -21.05 -9.81 12.12
CA TRP A 8 -21.10 -8.37 12.40
C TRP A 8 -20.31 -7.99 13.66
N GLN A 9 -20.36 -8.81 14.72
CA GLN A 9 -19.55 -8.61 15.93
C GLN A 9 -18.04 -8.60 15.64
N THR A 10 -17.56 -9.32 14.62
CA THR A 10 -16.14 -9.35 14.27
C THR A 10 -15.68 -8.20 13.37
N HIS A 11 -16.59 -7.52 12.66
CA HIS A 11 -16.23 -6.47 11.70
C HIS A 11 -16.46 -5.06 12.22
N LEU A 12 -17.49 -4.86 13.04
CA LEU A 12 -17.80 -3.55 13.58
C LEU A 12 -16.63 -2.90 14.33
N PRO A 13 -15.89 -3.60 15.22
CA PRO A 13 -14.76 -3.00 15.92
C PRO A 13 -13.65 -2.55 14.96
N ALA A 14 -13.36 -3.34 13.93
CA ALA A 14 -12.37 -3.00 12.92
C ALA A 14 -12.79 -1.75 12.15
N LEU A 15 -14.05 -1.68 11.69
CA LEU A 15 -14.56 -0.51 10.97
C LEU A 15 -14.52 0.76 11.84
N CYS A 16 -14.92 0.67 13.12
CA CYS A 16 -14.83 1.78 14.05
C CYS A 16 -13.39 2.25 14.24
N LEU A 17 -12.43 1.33 14.41
CA LEU A 17 -11.01 1.67 14.54
C LEU A 17 -10.44 2.31 13.28
N LEU A 18 -10.88 1.89 12.08
CA LEU A 18 -10.47 2.53 10.83
C LEU A 18 -10.99 3.96 10.73
N VAL A 19 -12.24 4.22 11.11
CA VAL A 19 -12.76 5.59 11.17
C VAL A 19 -11.97 6.42 12.17
N VAL A 20 -11.72 5.89 13.37
CA VAL A 20 -10.93 6.58 14.41
C VAL A 20 -9.51 6.89 13.93
N ALA A 21 -8.84 5.95 13.27
CA ALA A 21 -7.49 6.14 12.73
C ALA A 21 -7.42 7.22 11.64
N ASN A 22 -8.53 7.50 10.95
CA ASN A 22 -8.63 8.57 9.95
C ASN A 22 -9.07 9.92 10.53
N LEU A 23 -9.53 10.00 11.78
CA LEU A 23 -9.96 11.27 12.40
C LEU A 23 -8.91 12.39 12.37
N PRO A 24 -7.58 12.13 12.54
CA PRO A 24 -6.57 13.17 12.40
C PRO A 24 -6.64 13.91 11.05
N GLY A 25 -7.04 13.20 9.99
CA GLY A 25 -7.23 13.76 8.64
C GLY A 25 -8.33 14.81 8.54
N LEU A 26 -9.27 14.90 9.51
CA LEU A 26 -10.29 15.95 9.51
C LEU A 26 -9.69 17.35 9.66
N LYS A 27 -8.51 17.48 10.29
CA LYS A 27 -7.78 18.76 10.33
C LYS A 27 -7.41 19.24 8.92
N GLN A 28 -7.07 18.31 8.03
CA GLN A 28 -6.76 18.60 6.63
C GLN A 28 -8.03 19.00 5.85
N VAL A 29 -9.18 18.38 6.16
CA VAL A 29 -10.49 18.72 5.57
C VAL A 29 -10.88 20.17 5.84
N VAL A 30 -10.73 20.63 7.08
CA VAL A 30 -11.14 21.99 7.49
C VAL A 30 -10.04 23.04 7.36
N ALA A 31 -8.85 22.68 6.86
CA ALA A 31 -7.73 23.61 6.76
C ALA A 31 -8.10 24.88 5.98
N ASN A 32 -7.62 26.04 6.41
CA ASN A 32 -7.89 27.29 5.70
C ASN A 32 -6.91 27.50 4.53
N ALA A 33 -7.03 26.67 3.51
CA ALA A 33 -6.23 26.73 2.29
C ALA A 33 -7.13 27.17 1.12
N PRO A 34 -6.95 28.39 0.56
CA PRO A 34 -7.75 28.85 -0.57
C PRO A 34 -7.48 27.96 -1.80
N LEU A 35 -8.53 27.47 -2.46
CA LEU A 35 -8.36 26.53 -3.59
C LEU A 35 -7.56 27.13 -4.76
N ARG A 36 -7.74 28.42 -5.03
CA ARG A 36 -7.17 29.10 -6.19
C ARG A 36 -5.68 29.47 -6.05
N THR A 37 -5.04 29.21 -4.91
CA THR A 37 -3.59 29.41 -4.77
C THR A 37 -2.79 28.34 -5.51
N ASP A 38 -3.37 27.17 -5.72
CA ASP A 38 -2.80 26.08 -6.53
C ASP A 38 -3.26 26.25 -7.98
N THR A 39 -2.30 26.37 -8.91
CA THR A 39 -2.56 26.67 -10.33
C THR A 39 -3.38 25.57 -11.00
N ASP A 40 -3.12 24.30 -10.67
CA ASP A 40 -3.84 23.16 -11.21
C ASP A 40 -5.30 23.17 -10.73
N THR A 41 -5.50 23.40 -9.44
CA THR A 41 -6.85 23.50 -8.84
C THR A 41 -7.62 24.68 -9.44
N ALA A 42 -6.97 25.83 -9.63
CA ALA A 42 -7.60 26.99 -10.28
C ALA A 42 -8.05 26.69 -11.72
N ALA A 43 -7.20 26.01 -12.50
CA ALA A 43 -7.53 25.59 -13.86
C ALA A 43 -8.71 24.60 -13.88
N ILE A 44 -8.73 23.63 -12.96
CA ILE A 44 -9.84 22.68 -12.78
C ILE A 44 -11.16 23.43 -12.47
N LEU A 45 -11.15 24.37 -11.54
CA LEU A 45 -12.33 25.15 -11.17
C LEU A 45 -12.86 25.99 -12.35
N ASN A 46 -11.97 26.61 -13.11
CA ASN A 46 -12.35 27.36 -14.31
C ASN A 46 -12.99 26.44 -15.36
N ALA A 47 -12.39 25.29 -15.63
CA ALA A 47 -12.95 24.31 -16.59
C ALA A 47 -14.34 23.79 -16.17
N MET A 48 -14.58 23.57 -14.87
CA MET A 48 -15.91 23.21 -14.35
C MET A 48 -16.92 24.34 -14.51
N ARG A 49 -16.50 25.59 -14.24
CA ARG A 49 -17.34 26.78 -14.45
C ARG A 49 -17.72 26.95 -15.93
N ASP A 50 -16.74 26.87 -16.83
CA ASP A 50 -16.90 27.09 -18.27
C ASP A 50 -17.78 26.02 -18.94
N THR A 51 -17.84 24.82 -18.35
CA THR A 51 -18.71 23.74 -18.82
C THR A 51 -20.11 23.74 -18.21
N GLY A 52 -20.43 24.70 -17.33
CA GLY A 52 -21.73 24.80 -16.68
C GLY A 52 -21.92 23.81 -15.53
N GLY A 53 -20.84 23.39 -14.89
CA GLY A 53 -20.87 22.44 -13.77
C GLY A 53 -21.39 21.06 -14.20
N ILE A 54 -22.20 20.42 -13.35
CA ILE A 54 -22.69 19.05 -13.62
C ILE A 54 -23.49 18.96 -14.91
N ALA A 55 -24.15 20.02 -15.39
CA ALA A 55 -24.92 19.96 -16.64
C ALA A 55 -24.03 19.62 -17.86
N GLY A 56 -22.74 19.96 -17.81
CA GLY A 56 -21.76 19.66 -18.85
C GLY A 56 -20.98 18.36 -18.66
N TRP A 57 -21.36 17.48 -17.73
CA TRP A 57 -20.55 16.33 -17.32
C TRP A 57 -20.11 15.42 -18.47
N TRP A 58 -20.98 15.22 -19.46
CA TRP A 58 -20.76 14.31 -20.59
C TRP A 58 -19.56 14.73 -21.46
N LYS A 59 -19.20 16.03 -21.49
CA LYS A 59 -18.07 16.54 -22.26
C LYS A 59 -16.74 15.88 -21.87
N TRP A 60 -16.61 15.50 -20.60
CA TRP A 60 -15.41 14.87 -20.06
C TRP A 60 -15.29 13.38 -20.39
N PHE A 61 -16.35 12.78 -20.95
CA PHE A 61 -16.31 11.41 -21.48
C PHE A 61 -15.87 11.36 -22.95
N THR A 62 -15.82 12.52 -23.62
CA THR A 62 -15.51 12.63 -25.06
C THR A 62 -14.23 13.43 -25.33
N GLY A 63 -13.45 13.75 -24.30
CA GLY A 63 -12.27 14.61 -24.46
C GLY A 63 -11.26 14.46 -23.33
N ASP A 64 -10.31 15.40 -23.30
CA ASP A 64 -9.27 15.49 -22.29
C ASP A 64 -9.85 15.85 -20.93
N TRP A 65 -9.17 15.52 -19.84
CA TRP A 65 -9.57 15.97 -18.51
C TRP A 65 -9.31 17.48 -18.34
N PHE A 66 -9.72 18.03 -17.21
CA PHE A 66 -9.76 19.48 -16.96
C PHE A 66 -8.47 20.27 -17.27
N LEU A 67 -7.29 19.65 -17.16
CA LEU A 67 -6.01 20.33 -17.41
C LEU A 67 -5.55 20.29 -18.88
N HIS A 68 -6.30 19.68 -19.79
CA HIS A 68 -5.98 19.62 -21.22
C HIS A 68 -4.54 19.18 -21.53
N ASN A 69 -4.04 18.21 -20.76
CA ASN A 69 -2.64 17.79 -20.80
C ASN A 69 -2.47 16.34 -21.32
N GLY A 70 -3.47 15.82 -22.04
CA GLY A 70 -3.43 14.55 -22.76
C GLY A 70 -3.83 13.32 -21.93
N PHE A 71 -4.65 13.47 -20.89
CA PHE A 71 -5.11 12.37 -20.04
C PHE A 71 -6.62 12.15 -20.13
N TYR A 72 -7.03 10.89 -20.29
CA TYR A 72 -8.45 10.50 -20.31
C TYR A 72 -8.91 10.10 -18.91
N ARG A 73 -9.50 11.04 -18.17
CA ARG A 73 -9.92 10.87 -16.75
C ARG A 73 -11.39 11.24 -16.47
N PRO A 74 -12.36 10.64 -17.18
CA PRO A 74 -13.78 10.99 -17.04
C PRO A 74 -14.34 10.80 -15.63
N THR A 75 -13.88 9.77 -14.90
CA THR A 75 -14.38 9.44 -13.56
C THR A 75 -13.92 10.46 -12.52
N THR A 76 -12.67 10.93 -12.61
CA THR A 76 -12.19 12.05 -11.77
C THR A 76 -12.94 13.33 -12.09
N CYS A 77 -13.10 13.66 -13.38
CA CYS A 77 -13.85 14.84 -13.79
C CYS A 77 -15.27 14.83 -13.23
N PHE A 78 -15.98 13.71 -13.38
CA PHE A 78 -17.32 13.54 -12.85
C PHE A 78 -17.38 13.68 -11.32
N SER A 79 -16.44 13.06 -10.59
CA SER A 79 -16.37 13.17 -9.13
C SER A 79 -16.14 14.62 -8.67
N LEU A 80 -15.30 15.38 -9.35
CA LEU A 80 -15.04 16.78 -9.01
C LEU A 80 -16.21 17.70 -9.38
N LEU A 81 -16.94 17.40 -10.47
CA LEU A 81 -18.16 18.13 -10.82
C LEU A 81 -19.26 17.96 -9.77
N ILE A 82 -19.38 16.77 -9.19
CA ILE A 82 -20.29 16.53 -8.06
C ILE A 82 -19.91 17.43 -6.89
N ASP A 83 -18.63 17.42 -6.48
CA ASP A 83 -18.14 18.28 -5.40
C ASP A 83 -18.39 19.77 -5.71
N TYR A 84 -18.11 20.22 -6.94
CA TYR A 84 -18.36 21.60 -7.38
C TYR A 84 -19.84 21.97 -7.35
N THR A 85 -20.73 21.05 -7.70
CA THR A 85 -22.17 21.31 -7.71
C THR A 85 -22.73 21.39 -6.28
N LEU A 86 -22.22 20.56 -5.37
CA LEU A 86 -22.66 20.52 -3.99
C LEU A 86 -22.07 21.65 -3.14
N TYR A 87 -20.81 22.02 -3.40
CA TYR A 87 -20.03 22.87 -2.50
C TYR A 87 -19.47 24.13 -3.17
N GLY A 88 -19.62 24.28 -4.49
CA GLY A 88 -19.04 25.38 -5.25
C GLY A 88 -17.51 25.37 -5.17
N GLU A 89 -16.92 26.51 -4.85
CA GLU A 89 -15.48 26.65 -4.60
C GLU A 89 -15.10 26.48 -3.12
N SER A 90 -16.00 25.93 -2.31
CA SER A 90 -15.71 25.65 -0.90
C SER A 90 -14.72 24.49 -0.77
N GLY A 91 -13.46 24.79 -0.47
CA GLY A 91 -12.41 23.78 -0.47
C GLY A 91 -12.61 22.62 0.51
N TRP A 92 -13.36 22.81 1.60
CA TRP A 92 -13.60 21.74 2.57
C TRP A 92 -14.40 20.58 1.96
N GLY A 93 -15.31 20.83 1.00
CA GLY A 93 -16.15 19.81 0.39
C GLY A 93 -15.35 18.79 -0.41
N TYR A 94 -14.46 19.27 -1.28
CA TYR A 94 -13.52 18.41 -2.02
C TYR A 94 -12.64 17.60 -1.08
N ARG A 95 -12.11 18.25 -0.04
CA ARG A 95 -11.23 17.58 0.93
C ARG A 95 -11.99 16.56 1.77
N LEU A 96 -13.27 16.79 2.07
CA LEU A 96 -14.15 15.81 2.71
C LEU A 96 -14.30 14.57 1.83
N THR A 97 -14.60 14.74 0.54
CA THR A 97 -14.70 13.60 -0.38
C THR A 97 -13.35 12.89 -0.50
N ASN A 98 -12.20 13.59 -0.49
CA ASN A 98 -10.86 12.97 -0.47
C ASN A 98 -10.67 12.11 0.78
N TRP A 99 -11.02 12.64 1.95
CA TRP A 99 -10.96 11.92 3.22
C TRP A 99 -11.90 10.70 3.24
N LEU A 100 -13.11 10.80 2.69
CA LEU A 100 -14.03 9.66 2.57
C LEU A 100 -13.44 8.55 1.67
N LEU A 101 -12.80 8.91 0.55
CA LEU A 101 -12.11 7.94 -0.30
C LEU A 101 -10.94 7.27 0.42
N ALA A 102 -10.19 8.01 1.23
CA ALA A 102 -9.11 7.47 2.06
C ALA A 102 -9.64 6.41 3.05
N VAL A 103 -10.71 6.74 3.77
CA VAL A 103 -11.41 5.82 4.69
C VAL A 103 -11.90 4.57 3.94
N LEU A 104 -12.59 4.75 2.80
CA LEU A 104 -13.09 3.63 2.00
C LEU A 104 -11.98 2.76 1.44
N THR A 105 -10.83 3.35 1.08
CA THR A 105 -9.65 2.60 0.64
C THR A 105 -9.12 1.75 1.78
N ALA A 106 -8.97 2.31 2.99
CA ALA A 106 -8.51 1.54 4.16
C ALA A 106 -9.44 0.36 4.49
N VAL A 107 -10.77 0.53 4.37
CA VAL A 107 -11.73 -0.56 4.53
C VAL A 107 -11.55 -1.64 3.45
N GLY A 108 -11.31 -1.24 2.20
CA GLY A 108 -11.00 -2.17 1.12
C GLY A 108 -9.67 -2.93 1.36
N VAL A 109 -8.64 -2.25 1.86
CA VAL A 109 -7.36 -2.84 2.25
C VAL A 109 -7.55 -3.86 3.38
N TYR A 110 -8.36 -3.55 4.40
CA TYR A 110 -8.73 -4.53 5.44
C TYR A 110 -9.34 -5.80 4.84
N ALA A 111 -10.28 -5.66 3.89
CA ALA A 111 -10.90 -6.79 3.24
C ALA A 111 -9.88 -7.63 2.45
N LEU A 112 -9.05 -6.98 1.62
CA LEU A 112 -8.00 -7.64 0.83
C LEU A 112 -6.99 -8.36 1.72
N LEU A 113 -6.40 -7.67 2.70
CA LEU A 113 -5.39 -8.23 3.60
C LEU A 113 -5.93 -9.46 4.33
N ARG A 114 -7.18 -9.41 4.80
CA ARG A 114 -7.81 -10.55 5.48
C ARG A 114 -7.95 -11.76 4.57
N TRP A 115 -8.37 -11.57 3.31
CA TRP A 115 -8.50 -12.68 2.36
C TRP A 115 -7.15 -13.28 2.00
N PHE A 116 -6.16 -12.44 1.71
CA PHE A 116 -4.80 -12.93 1.43
C PHE A 116 -4.19 -13.63 2.66
N ALA A 117 -4.44 -13.13 3.87
CA ALA A 117 -3.84 -13.68 5.09
C ALA A 117 -4.35 -15.11 5.35
N ARG A 118 -5.67 -15.32 5.22
CA ARG A 118 -6.27 -16.65 5.31
C ARG A 118 -5.68 -17.63 4.29
N ARG A 119 -5.36 -17.15 3.08
CA ARG A 119 -4.91 -17.99 1.99
C ARG A 119 -3.41 -18.31 2.06
N TRP A 120 -2.59 -17.32 2.36
CA TRP A 120 -1.13 -17.39 2.20
C TRP A 120 -0.33 -17.26 3.49
N LEU A 121 -0.97 -16.83 4.59
CA LEU A 121 -0.39 -16.77 5.93
C LEU A 121 -1.00 -17.80 6.88
N TRP A 122 -1.68 -18.83 6.38
CA TRP A 122 -2.39 -19.82 7.21
C TRP A 122 -1.52 -20.49 8.30
N HIS A 123 -0.22 -20.66 8.05
CA HIS A 123 0.73 -21.21 9.03
C HIS A 123 1.12 -20.21 10.13
N LEU A 124 1.02 -18.90 9.85
CA LEU A 124 1.17 -17.81 10.82
C LEU A 124 -0.17 -17.31 11.36
N VAL A 125 -1.30 -17.79 10.86
CA VAL A 125 -2.61 -17.24 11.19
C VAL A 125 -3.59 -18.40 11.15
N THR A 126 -3.63 -19.14 12.25
CA THR A 126 -4.40 -20.39 12.36
C THR A 126 -5.88 -20.14 12.56
N GLU A 127 -6.21 -19.03 13.23
CA GLU A 127 -7.58 -18.66 13.56
C GLU A 127 -8.07 -17.49 12.72
N GLU A 128 -9.37 -17.51 12.42
CA GLU A 128 -10.06 -16.44 11.73
C GLU A 128 -9.90 -15.08 12.42
N ARG A 129 -9.92 -15.09 13.75
CA ARG A 129 -9.72 -13.88 14.55
C ARG A 129 -8.33 -13.27 14.34
N GLN A 130 -7.29 -14.10 14.22
CA GLN A 130 -5.93 -13.65 13.98
C GLN A 130 -5.81 -12.99 12.59
N ALA A 131 -6.48 -13.54 11.58
CA ALA A 131 -6.50 -12.94 10.23
C ALA A 131 -7.20 -11.57 10.24
N GLY A 132 -8.31 -11.48 10.99
CA GLY A 132 -9.02 -10.22 11.21
C GLY A 132 -8.16 -9.18 11.91
N VAL A 133 -7.44 -9.54 12.98
CA VAL A 133 -6.55 -8.63 13.72
C VAL A 133 -5.39 -8.18 12.84
N PHE A 134 -4.73 -9.09 12.13
CA PHE A 134 -3.63 -8.75 11.21
C PHE A 134 -4.09 -7.74 10.14
N ALA A 135 -5.22 -8.00 9.49
CA ALA A 135 -5.77 -7.10 8.49
C ALA A 135 -6.20 -5.75 9.08
N MET A 136 -6.74 -5.74 10.30
CA MET A 136 -7.14 -4.53 11.01
C MET A 136 -5.93 -3.65 11.33
N VAL A 137 -4.88 -4.23 11.91
CA VAL A 137 -3.61 -3.51 12.19
C VAL A 137 -3.07 -2.92 10.89
N GLY A 138 -3.12 -3.69 9.80
CA GLY A 138 -2.62 -3.20 8.52
C GLY A 138 -3.41 -2.06 7.90
N ALA A 139 -4.74 -2.13 7.97
CA ALA A 139 -5.59 -1.05 7.48
C ALA A 139 -5.56 0.18 8.38
N VAL A 140 -5.33 0.02 9.69
CA VAL A 140 -5.08 1.14 10.62
C VAL A 140 -3.74 1.79 10.29
N ALA A 141 -2.65 1.03 10.12
CA ALA A 141 -1.36 1.57 9.73
C ALA A 141 -1.44 2.35 8.41
N PHE A 142 -2.10 1.77 7.40
CA PHE A 142 -2.37 2.45 6.13
C PHE A 142 -3.22 3.72 6.29
N SER A 143 -4.18 3.74 7.22
CA SER A 143 -4.97 4.94 7.54
C SER A 143 -4.10 6.04 8.14
N LEU A 144 -3.22 5.67 9.08
CA LEU A 144 -2.30 6.62 9.71
C LEU A 144 -1.30 7.20 8.70
N GLN A 145 -0.85 6.40 7.72
CA GLN A 145 -0.04 6.87 6.58
C GLN A 145 -0.77 7.93 5.75
N GLN A 146 -2.04 7.70 5.43
CA GLN A 146 -2.86 8.58 4.60
C GLN A 146 -3.12 9.95 5.21
N VAL A 147 -3.13 10.04 6.53
CA VAL A 147 -3.43 11.28 7.28
C VAL A 147 -2.18 11.92 7.88
N ASP A 148 -0.99 11.45 7.49
CA ASP A 148 0.31 11.90 7.98
C ASP A 148 0.51 11.76 9.51
N ALA A 149 -0.18 10.80 10.13
CA ALA A 149 -0.10 10.60 11.58
C ALA A 149 1.17 9.88 12.03
N LEU A 150 1.76 9.01 11.18
CA LEU A 150 3.00 8.30 11.55
C LEU A 150 4.25 9.18 11.49
N HIS A 151 4.18 10.38 10.91
CA HIS A 151 5.29 11.33 10.91
C HIS A 151 5.85 11.58 12.31
N THR A 152 4.97 11.64 13.32
CA THR A 152 5.37 11.80 14.73
C THR A 152 6.23 10.65 15.26
N LEU A 153 6.07 9.45 14.70
CA LEU A 153 6.80 8.25 15.08
C LEU A 153 8.12 8.08 14.34
N ARG A 154 8.39 8.86 13.28
CA ARG A 154 9.67 8.80 12.53
C ARG A 154 10.88 9.14 13.38
N THR A 155 10.68 9.94 14.43
CA THR A 155 11.76 10.28 15.39
C THR A 155 12.09 9.11 16.33
N VAL A 156 11.22 8.11 16.43
CA VAL A 156 11.45 6.93 17.25
C VAL A 156 12.35 5.97 16.49
N SER A 157 13.60 5.86 16.92
CA SER A 157 14.54 4.89 16.35
C SER A 157 13.98 3.47 16.44
N ALA A 158 13.94 2.77 15.31
CA ALA A 158 13.58 1.35 15.25
C ALA A 158 14.44 0.49 16.20
N TRP A 159 15.69 0.91 16.47
CA TRP A 159 16.57 0.25 17.43
C TRP A 159 16.08 0.34 18.88
N TRP A 160 15.45 1.46 19.26
CA TRP A 160 14.83 1.56 20.59
C TRP A 160 13.65 0.61 20.72
N LEU A 161 12.87 0.44 19.66
CA LEU A 161 11.75 -0.52 19.64
C LEU A 161 12.26 -1.96 19.67
N ILE A 162 13.32 -2.28 18.94
CA ILE A 162 13.97 -3.59 19.02
C ILE A 162 14.52 -3.83 20.42
N ALA A 163 15.21 -2.86 21.02
CA ALA A 163 15.75 -2.98 22.37
C ALA A 163 14.62 -3.20 23.39
N LEU A 164 13.56 -2.40 23.33
CA LEU A 164 12.38 -2.56 24.17
C LEU A 164 11.72 -3.93 23.96
N TRP A 165 11.58 -4.36 22.72
CA TRP A 165 11.03 -5.66 22.39
C TRP A 165 11.89 -6.81 22.93
N MET A 166 13.21 -6.74 22.76
CA MET A 166 14.15 -7.71 23.32
C MET A 166 14.14 -7.70 24.85
N LEU A 167 13.98 -6.53 25.47
CA LEU A 167 13.83 -6.41 26.91
C LEU A 167 12.53 -7.05 27.38
N ILE A 168 11.38 -6.78 26.74
CA ILE A 168 10.09 -7.39 27.10
C ILE A 168 10.15 -8.91 26.90
N ALA A 169 10.62 -9.34 25.72
CA ALA A 169 10.76 -10.75 25.39
C ALA A 169 11.73 -11.47 26.35
N GLY A 170 12.82 -10.79 26.73
CA GLY A 170 13.78 -11.24 27.74
C GLY A 170 13.21 -11.28 29.15
N SER A 171 12.44 -10.27 29.56
CA SER A 171 11.84 -10.14 30.89
C SER A 171 10.74 -11.16 31.14
N CYS A 172 9.94 -11.46 30.11
CA CYS A 172 8.94 -12.53 30.15
C CYS A 172 9.58 -13.93 30.06
N SER A 173 10.88 -14.01 29.78
CA SER A 173 11.60 -15.27 29.68
C SER A 173 12.46 -15.53 30.92
N TYR A 174 12.48 -16.77 31.37
CA TYR A 174 13.38 -17.23 32.45
C TYR A 174 14.88 -17.05 32.07
N VAL A 175 15.17 -16.70 30.81
CA VAL A 175 16.53 -16.52 30.24
C VAL A 175 17.31 -15.45 31.00
N TRP A 176 16.65 -14.37 31.43
CA TRP A 176 17.32 -13.18 31.96
C TRP A 176 17.55 -13.22 33.48
N GLN A 177 16.98 -14.21 34.18
CA GLN A 177 16.96 -14.25 35.64
C GLN A 177 18.09 -15.10 36.27
N ARG A 178 18.91 -15.83 35.50
CA ARG A 178 19.93 -16.78 36.05
C ARG A 178 21.25 -16.92 35.26
N ASP A 179 21.86 -15.85 34.76
CA ASP A 179 23.09 -15.91 33.92
C ASP A 179 22.98 -16.80 32.66
N THR A 180 21.79 -17.32 32.36
CA THR A 180 21.51 -18.20 31.23
C THR A 180 21.43 -17.48 29.89
N TRP A 181 21.50 -16.15 29.90
CA TRP A 181 21.44 -15.32 28.69
C TRP A 181 22.67 -15.50 27.80
N LYS A 182 23.87 -15.73 28.36
CA LYS A 182 25.10 -15.92 27.57
C LYS A 182 25.04 -17.20 26.72
N PRO A 183 24.75 -18.40 27.29
CA PRO A 183 24.54 -19.60 26.48
C PRO A 183 23.42 -19.43 25.44
N PHE A 184 22.31 -18.81 25.83
CA PHE A 184 21.18 -18.57 24.94
C PHE A 184 21.56 -17.70 23.73
N LEU A 185 22.21 -16.56 23.94
CA LEU A 185 22.65 -15.69 22.84
C LEU A 185 23.69 -16.38 21.97
N ARG A 186 24.57 -17.21 22.54
CA ARG A 186 25.55 -17.97 21.75
C ARG A 186 24.86 -18.98 20.82
N GLU A 187 23.78 -19.63 21.27
CA GLU A 187 23.07 -20.65 20.50
C GLU A 187 22.02 -20.06 19.53
N HIS A 188 21.37 -18.96 19.91
CA HIS A 188 20.19 -18.44 19.23
C HIS A 188 20.28 -16.96 18.84
N GLY A 189 21.38 -16.28 19.16
CA GLY A 189 21.56 -14.85 18.89
C GLY A 189 21.38 -14.48 17.41
N TRP A 190 21.89 -15.31 16.49
CA TRP A 190 21.69 -15.08 15.06
C TRP A 190 20.21 -15.17 14.64
N ARG A 191 19.42 -16.06 15.26
CA ARG A 191 17.98 -16.17 14.95
C ARG A 191 17.22 -14.94 15.44
N LEU A 192 17.59 -14.43 16.62
CA LEU A 192 17.05 -13.18 17.13
C LEU A 192 17.48 -11.99 16.29
N TRP A 193 18.72 -11.97 15.78
CA TRP A 193 19.17 -10.96 14.82
C TRP A 193 18.31 -10.94 13.56
N LEU A 194 18.02 -12.09 12.97
CA LEU A 194 17.13 -12.16 11.80
C LEU A 194 15.72 -11.65 12.11
N ALA A 195 15.18 -12.00 13.28
CA ALA A 195 13.89 -11.49 13.72
C ALA A 195 13.92 -9.96 13.87
N ALA A 196 14.93 -9.43 14.58
CA ALA A 196 15.13 -8.00 14.77
C ALA A 196 15.30 -7.27 13.44
N GLY A 197 16.04 -7.84 12.49
CA GLY A 197 16.24 -7.24 11.17
C GLY A 197 14.98 -7.19 10.32
N ALA A 198 14.15 -8.24 10.35
CA ALA A 198 12.84 -8.21 9.70
C ALA A 198 11.92 -7.16 10.36
N PHE A 199 11.90 -7.08 11.69
CA PHE A 199 11.13 -6.06 12.41
C PHE A 199 11.60 -4.65 12.07
N PHE A 200 12.91 -4.41 12.07
CA PHE A 200 13.54 -3.12 11.72
C PHE A 200 13.02 -2.64 10.36
N TRP A 201 13.21 -3.45 9.32
CA TRP A 201 12.82 -3.09 7.95
C TRP A 201 11.31 -2.93 7.78
N GLY A 202 10.52 -3.78 8.43
CA GLY A 202 9.06 -3.66 8.41
C GLY A 202 8.59 -2.38 9.10
N TRP A 203 9.13 -2.05 10.28
CA TRP A 203 8.77 -0.83 10.99
C TRP A 203 9.22 0.44 10.27
N ASP A 204 10.51 0.49 9.89
CA ASP A 204 11.13 1.66 9.30
C ASP A 204 10.41 2.11 8.02
N ARG A 205 10.15 1.16 7.11
CA ARG A 205 9.39 1.45 5.88
C ARG A 205 7.95 1.86 6.16
N LEU A 206 7.31 1.26 7.16
CA LEU A 206 5.93 1.56 7.51
C LEU A 206 5.77 3.02 7.97
N VAL A 207 6.68 3.54 8.80
CA VAL A 207 6.57 4.90 9.36
C VAL A 207 7.11 6.01 8.45
N HIS A 208 7.91 5.67 7.44
CA HIS A 208 8.47 6.65 6.49
C HIS A 208 7.66 6.79 5.18
N SER A 209 6.46 6.20 5.11
CA SER A 209 5.63 6.17 3.89
C SER A 209 4.33 6.99 4.00
N ASP A 210 4.40 8.16 4.64
CA ASP A 210 3.20 8.98 4.84
C ASP A 210 2.90 9.92 3.68
N PHE A 211 1.66 10.39 3.66
CA PHE A 211 1.13 11.30 2.67
C PHE A 211 0.75 12.65 3.29
N GLU A 212 1.55 13.68 3.00
CA GLU A 212 1.36 15.04 3.51
C GLU A 212 0.20 15.78 2.83
N ARG A 213 0.01 15.59 1.52
CA ARG A 213 -0.90 16.41 0.71
C ARG A 213 -2.09 15.65 0.15
N LEU A 214 -2.19 14.34 0.41
CA LEU A 214 -3.22 13.48 -0.19
C LEU A 214 -4.65 13.98 0.07
N ILE A 215 -4.99 14.47 1.25
CA ILE A 215 -6.36 14.97 1.51
C ILE A 215 -6.50 16.43 1.04
N VAL A 216 -5.51 17.28 1.32
CA VAL A 216 -5.59 18.75 1.07
C VAL A 216 -5.56 19.10 -0.42
N TRP A 217 -4.74 18.42 -1.22
CA TRP A 217 -4.49 18.80 -2.61
C TRP A 217 -5.54 18.22 -3.54
N ILE A 218 -6.37 19.05 -4.17
CA ILE A 218 -7.54 18.60 -4.94
C ILE A 218 -7.19 17.64 -6.11
N PRO A 219 -6.11 17.87 -6.89
CA PRO A 219 -5.71 16.95 -7.96
C PRO A 219 -5.34 15.53 -7.48
N SER A 220 -5.03 15.34 -6.18
CA SER A 220 -4.83 14.01 -5.59
C SER A 220 -6.05 13.09 -5.75
N ARG A 221 -7.24 13.67 -5.99
CA ARG A 221 -8.49 12.97 -6.30
C ARG A 221 -8.27 11.87 -7.34
N THR A 222 -7.42 12.11 -8.34
CA THR A 222 -7.06 11.14 -9.37
C THR A 222 -6.56 9.83 -8.75
N ALA A 223 -5.50 9.89 -7.95
CA ALA A 223 -4.94 8.73 -7.27
C ALA A 223 -5.87 8.17 -6.18
N LEU A 224 -6.49 9.01 -5.35
CA LEU A 224 -7.40 8.57 -4.28
C LEU A 224 -8.57 7.76 -4.81
N LEU A 225 -9.27 8.31 -5.81
CA LEU A 225 -10.43 7.67 -6.41
C LEU A 225 -10.02 6.41 -7.16
N SER A 226 -8.95 6.49 -7.94
CA SER A 226 -8.42 5.34 -8.67
C SER A 226 -8.05 4.19 -7.74
N THR A 227 -7.28 4.44 -6.68
CA THR A 227 -6.85 3.42 -5.72
C THR A 227 -8.04 2.83 -4.97
N CYS A 228 -8.98 3.66 -4.50
CA CYS A 228 -10.20 3.19 -3.83
C CYS A 228 -10.96 2.19 -4.73
N LEU A 229 -11.24 2.59 -5.97
CA LEU A 229 -11.96 1.77 -6.94
C LEU A 229 -11.17 0.51 -7.33
N ALA A 230 -9.86 0.60 -7.51
CA ALA A 230 -8.97 -0.54 -7.81
C ALA A 230 -8.98 -1.59 -6.69
N VAL A 231 -8.80 -1.15 -5.45
CA VAL A 231 -8.80 -2.03 -4.26
C VAL A 231 -10.14 -2.76 -4.14
N TRP A 232 -11.25 -2.04 -4.25
CA TRP A 232 -12.58 -2.64 -4.20
C TRP A 232 -12.86 -3.54 -5.41
N SER A 233 -12.40 -3.18 -6.60
CA SER A 233 -12.52 -4.02 -7.80
C SER A 233 -11.87 -5.39 -7.58
N ILE A 234 -10.63 -5.42 -7.09
CA ILE A 234 -9.90 -6.66 -6.82
C ILE A 234 -10.60 -7.47 -5.72
N TRP A 235 -11.08 -6.81 -4.66
CA TRP A 235 -11.86 -7.49 -3.62
C TRP A 235 -13.10 -8.19 -4.20
N TRP A 236 -13.91 -7.50 -5.01
CA TRP A 236 -15.10 -8.09 -5.62
C TRP A 236 -14.75 -9.19 -6.62
N LEU A 237 -13.63 -9.06 -7.34
CA LEU A 237 -13.13 -10.11 -8.22
C LEU A 237 -12.76 -11.39 -7.44
N LEU A 238 -12.10 -11.25 -6.29
CA LEU A 238 -11.82 -12.37 -5.38
C LEU A 238 -13.10 -13.04 -4.88
N ARG A 239 -14.08 -12.23 -4.46
CA ARG A 239 -15.41 -12.73 -4.02
C ARG A 239 -16.13 -13.47 -5.13
N TRP A 240 -16.07 -12.98 -6.37
CA TRP A 240 -16.61 -13.67 -7.53
C TRP A 240 -15.85 -14.97 -7.82
N GLY A 241 -14.52 -14.95 -7.78
CA GLY A 241 -13.71 -16.14 -8.02
C GLY A 241 -14.02 -17.26 -7.03
N ASP A 242 -14.28 -16.92 -5.76
CA ASP A 242 -14.66 -17.89 -4.74
C ASP A 242 -16.11 -18.38 -4.93
N THR A 243 -17.07 -17.47 -5.12
CA THR A 243 -18.52 -17.81 -5.07
C THR A 243 -19.16 -18.10 -6.44
N GLY A 244 -18.60 -17.58 -7.52
CA GLY A 244 -19.15 -17.64 -8.88
C GLY A 244 -20.32 -16.69 -9.13
N CYS A 245 -20.70 -15.85 -8.14
CA CYS A 245 -21.87 -15.00 -8.23
C CYS A 245 -21.65 -13.80 -9.16
N GLY A 246 -22.35 -13.76 -10.31
CA GLY A 246 -22.12 -12.78 -11.39
C GLY A 246 -22.18 -11.30 -10.96
N ARG A 247 -22.99 -10.95 -9.94
CA ARG A 247 -23.05 -9.58 -9.41
C ARG A 247 -21.70 -9.06 -8.89
N PHE A 248 -20.86 -9.96 -8.36
CA PHE A 248 -19.52 -9.59 -7.89
C PHE A 248 -18.56 -9.34 -9.05
N LEU A 249 -18.69 -10.10 -10.15
CA LEU A 249 -17.93 -9.81 -11.36
C LEU A 249 -18.36 -8.47 -11.96
N LEU A 250 -19.66 -8.21 -12.06
CA LEU A 250 -20.18 -6.93 -12.55
C LEU A 250 -19.65 -5.77 -11.71
N ALA A 251 -19.71 -5.86 -10.38
CA ALA A 251 -19.16 -4.85 -9.48
C ALA A 251 -17.64 -4.67 -9.70
N ALA A 252 -16.88 -5.76 -9.79
CA ALA A 252 -15.44 -5.69 -10.06
C ALA A 252 -15.12 -5.00 -11.39
N CYS A 253 -15.87 -5.32 -12.45
CA CYS A 253 -15.73 -4.73 -13.77
C CYS A 253 -16.06 -3.23 -13.77
N LEU A 254 -17.19 -2.82 -13.18
CA LEU A 254 -17.59 -1.41 -13.11
C LEU A 254 -16.59 -0.57 -12.31
N LEU A 255 -16.13 -1.08 -11.16
CA LEU A 255 -15.13 -0.40 -10.35
C LEU A 255 -13.77 -0.35 -11.05
N TYR A 256 -13.37 -1.41 -11.78
CA TYR A 256 -12.12 -1.39 -12.55
C TYR A 256 -12.17 -0.36 -13.68
N ALA A 257 -13.27 -0.30 -14.42
CA ALA A 257 -13.49 0.69 -15.46
C ALA A 257 -13.46 2.12 -14.89
N GLY A 258 -14.12 2.35 -13.75
CA GLY A 258 -14.07 3.64 -13.05
C GLY A 258 -12.68 3.99 -12.53
N SER A 259 -11.90 3.00 -12.11
CA SER A 259 -10.51 3.18 -11.66
C SER A 259 -9.61 3.65 -12.82
N LEU A 260 -9.71 3.01 -14.00
CA LEU A 260 -9.04 3.45 -15.23
C LEU A 260 -9.52 4.83 -15.68
N GLY A 261 -10.80 5.11 -15.53
CA GLY A 261 -11.38 6.44 -15.81
C GLY A 261 -10.98 7.52 -14.81
N ALA A 262 -10.33 7.18 -13.69
CA ALA A 262 -9.83 8.14 -12.71
C ALA A 262 -8.32 8.39 -12.87
N TYR A 263 -7.56 7.35 -13.19
CA TYR A 263 -6.11 7.43 -13.30
C TYR A 263 -5.57 6.29 -14.16
N GLU A 264 -4.39 6.47 -14.75
CA GLU A 264 -3.85 5.51 -15.71
C GLU A 264 -3.28 4.27 -15.02
N GLN A 265 -2.64 4.43 -13.85
CA GLN A 265 -1.91 3.39 -13.10
C GLN A 265 -2.59 2.00 -12.98
N PRO A 266 -3.93 1.89 -12.78
CA PRO A 266 -4.66 0.62 -12.73
C PRO A 266 -4.59 -0.24 -14.00
N PHE A 267 -4.14 0.28 -15.15
CA PHE A 267 -3.94 -0.55 -16.35
C PHE A 267 -2.98 -1.72 -16.06
N THR A 268 -2.04 -1.52 -15.14
CA THR A 268 -1.06 -2.52 -14.71
C THR A 268 -1.69 -3.72 -13.98
N LEU A 269 -2.90 -3.56 -13.42
CA LEU A 269 -3.61 -4.63 -12.73
C LEU A 269 -4.01 -5.79 -13.66
N VAL A 270 -3.98 -5.61 -14.98
CA VAL A 270 -4.11 -6.72 -15.94
C VAL A 270 -3.06 -7.80 -15.66
N ALA A 271 -1.81 -7.41 -15.43
CA ALA A 271 -0.73 -8.36 -15.13
C ALA A 271 -0.95 -9.05 -13.77
N PHE A 272 -1.41 -8.31 -12.76
CA PHE A 272 -1.77 -8.88 -11.45
C PHE A 272 -2.89 -9.92 -11.59
N VAL A 273 -3.96 -9.58 -12.30
CA VAL A 273 -5.12 -10.46 -12.51
C VAL A 273 -4.74 -11.66 -13.36
N ALA A 274 -3.85 -11.51 -14.35
CA ALA A 274 -3.30 -12.64 -15.10
C ALA A 274 -2.56 -13.62 -14.19
N SER A 275 -1.66 -13.10 -13.34
CA SER A 275 -0.95 -13.92 -12.35
C SER A 275 -1.91 -14.59 -11.36
N LEU A 276 -2.91 -13.85 -10.87
CA LEU A 276 -3.94 -14.35 -9.96
C LEU A 276 -4.78 -15.46 -10.62
N ALA A 277 -5.24 -15.25 -11.84
CA ALA A 277 -5.96 -16.24 -12.63
C ALA A 277 -5.13 -17.51 -12.81
N PHE A 278 -3.87 -17.37 -13.22
CA PHE A 278 -2.97 -18.49 -13.37
C PHE A 278 -2.78 -19.26 -12.06
N ALA A 279 -2.52 -18.57 -10.95
CA ALA A 279 -2.33 -19.20 -9.65
C ALA A 279 -3.61 -19.87 -9.11
N MET A 280 -4.78 -19.27 -9.37
CA MET A 280 -6.07 -19.74 -8.90
C MET A 280 -6.77 -20.69 -9.88
N ARG A 281 -6.13 -21.08 -10.98
CA ARG A 281 -6.72 -21.93 -12.04
C ARG A 281 -7.31 -23.25 -11.52
N GLY A 282 -6.71 -23.84 -10.48
CA GLY A 282 -7.23 -25.06 -9.87
C GLY A 282 -8.54 -24.86 -9.10
N SER A 283 -8.60 -23.81 -8.27
CA SER A 283 -9.77 -23.51 -7.42
C SER A 283 -10.90 -22.80 -8.19
N TRP A 284 -10.55 -21.88 -9.09
CA TRP A 284 -11.51 -21.08 -9.83
C TRP A 284 -11.94 -21.74 -11.15
N LYS A 285 -11.15 -22.71 -11.66
CA LYS A 285 -11.39 -23.40 -12.94
C LYS A 285 -11.55 -22.35 -14.07
N ARG A 286 -12.58 -22.47 -14.92
CA ARG A 286 -12.87 -21.52 -16.01
C ARG A 286 -13.04 -20.08 -15.54
N ARG A 287 -13.48 -19.86 -14.30
CA ARG A 287 -13.63 -18.50 -13.74
C ARG A 287 -12.30 -17.75 -13.69
N ALA A 288 -11.16 -18.42 -13.51
CA ALA A 288 -9.86 -17.74 -13.56
C ALA A 288 -9.66 -16.99 -14.88
N TRP A 289 -9.89 -17.67 -16.00
CA TRP A 289 -9.74 -17.09 -17.33
C TRP A 289 -10.82 -16.07 -17.66
N THR A 290 -12.04 -16.26 -17.16
CA THR A 290 -13.10 -15.24 -17.28
C THR A 290 -12.74 -13.96 -16.50
N ALA A 291 -12.10 -14.04 -15.33
CA ALA A 291 -11.60 -12.86 -14.61
C ALA A 291 -10.59 -12.09 -15.46
N PHE A 292 -9.58 -12.81 -15.95
CA PHE A 292 -8.54 -12.22 -16.78
C PHE A 292 -9.12 -11.59 -18.05
N ALA A 293 -9.94 -12.34 -18.80
CA ALA A 293 -10.58 -11.85 -20.01
C ALA A 293 -11.43 -10.59 -19.76
N ALA A 294 -12.20 -10.55 -18.67
CA ALA A 294 -13.02 -9.38 -18.33
C ALA A 294 -12.17 -8.13 -18.04
N VAL A 295 -11.12 -8.27 -17.24
CA VAL A 295 -10.21 -7.16 -16.92
C VAL A 295 -9.46 -6.69 -18.17
N THR A 296 -8.93 -7.62 -18.97
CA THR A 296 -8.26 -7.30 -20.25
C THR A 296 -9.21 -6.61 -21.23
N ALA A 297 -10.45 -7.06 -21.37
CA ALA A 297 -11.42 -6.45 -22.27
C ALA A 297 -11.74 -5.00 -21.87
N ILE A 298 -11.87 -4.71 -20.57
CA ILE A 298 -12.09 -3.36 -20.06
C ILE A 298 -10.86 -2.48 -20.33
N THR A 299 -9.65 -2.97 -20.06
CA THR A 299 -8.41 -2.22 -20.36
C THR A 299 -8.28 -1.93 -21.86
N ALA A 300 -8.55 -2.92 -22.72
CA ALA A 300 -8.51 -2.75 -24.16
C ALA A 300 -9.55 -1.71 -24.63
N GLY A 301 -10.76 -1.75 -24.08
CA GLY A 301 -11.80 -0.75 -24.35
C GLY A 301 -11.40 0.65 -23.90
N TYR A 302 -10.83 0.79 -22.70
CA TYR A 302 -10.31 2.07 -22.19
C TYR A 302 -9.20 2.62 -23.10
N LEU A 303 -8.23 1.79 -23.49
CA LEU A 303 -7.15 2.20 -24.39
C LEU A 303 -7.69 2.62 -25.76
N ALA A 304 -8.64 1.85 -26.33
CA ALA A 304 -9.29 2.19 -27.58
C ALA A 304 -10.00 3.55 -27.50
N LEU A 305 -10.76 3.80 -26.42
CA LEU A 305 -11.39 5.10 -26.18
C LEU A 305 -10.35 6.22 -26.07
N ARG A 306 -9.27 6.03 -25.31
CA ARG A 306 -8.18 7.01 -25.20
C ARG A 306 -7.56 7.32 -26.56
N PHE A 307 -7.35 6.34 -27.43
CA PHE A 307 -6.75 6.54 -28.75
C PHE A 307 -7.70 7.22 -29.74
N VAL A 308 -9.00 6.97 -29.62
CA VAL A 308 -10.01 7.62 -30.47
C VAL A 308 -10.25 9.07 -30.03
N LEU A 309 -10.27 9.33 -28.72
CA LEU A 309 -10.68 10.62 -28.17
C LEU A 309 -9.51 11.60 -27.97
N LEU A 310 -8.27 11.11 -27.78
CA LEU A 310 -7.11 11.95 -27.50
C LEU A 310 -5.99 11.76 -28.52
N PRO A 311 -5.21 12.82 -28.79
CA PRO A 311 -4.03 12.73 -29.65
C PRO A 311 -3.07 11.62 -29.20
N ALA A 312 -2.51 10.88 -30.16
CA ALA A 312 -1.46 9.90 -29.89
C ALA A 312 -0.12 10.56 -29.53
N ALA A 313 0.10 11.79 -30.00
CA ALA A 313 1.28 12.58 -29.65
C ALA A 313 1.27 12.95 -28.16
N LEU A 314 2.45 12.92 -27.54
CA LEU A 314 2.63 13.38 -26.17
C LEU A 314 2.35 14.87 -26.06
N SER A 315 1.57 15.28 -25.06
CA SER A 315 1.41 16.69 -24.73
C SER A 315 2.74 17.29 -24.22
N GLY A 316 2.88 18.61 -24.28
CA GLY A 316 4.06 19.29 -23.72
C GLY A 316 4.22 19.00 -22.22
N TYR A 317 3.11 18.90 -21.49
CA TYR A 317 3.12 18.47 -20.08
C TYR A 317 3.64 17.04 -19.92
N GLN A 318 3.16 16.09 -20.73
CA GLN A 318 3.64 14.70 -20.65
C GLN A 318 5.14 14.60 -20.95
N GLN A 319 5.64 15.38 -21.89
CA GLN A 319 7.08 15.47 -22.16
C GLN A 319 7.85 16.01 -20.97
N GLN A 320 7.33 17.03 -20.28
CA GLN A 320 7.93 17.56 -19.04
C GLN A 320 7.91 16.55 -17.89
N GLN A 321 6.92 15.66 -17.85
CA GLN A 321 6.79 14.65 -16.79
C GLN A 321 7.74 13.47 -16.96
N LEU A 322 8.16 13.15 -18.18
CA LEU A 322 9.13 12.09 -18.44
C LEU A 322 10.47 12.47 -17.83
N ARG A 323 11.07 11.54 -17.05
CA ARG A 323 12.43 11.74 -16.54
C ARG A 323 13.40 11.86 -17.71
N SER A 324 14.29 12.84 -17.63
CA SER A 324 15.40 13.01 -18.59
C SER A 324 16.34 11.80 -18.66
N ALA A 325 16.39 10.98 -17.59
CA ALA A 325 17.19 9.75 -17.55
C ALA A 325 16.32 8.53 -17.14
N PRO A 326 15.74 7.79 -18.11
CA PRO A 326 14.91 6.60 -17.84
C PRO A 326 15.61 5.51 -17.03
N ALA A 327 16.94 5.37 -17.19
CA ALA A 327 17.75 4.44 -16.39
C ALA A 327 17.67 4.75 -14.88
N LEU A 328 17.60 6.03 -14.49
CA LEU A 328 17.38 6.42 -13.10
C LEU A 328 15.97 6.08 -12.62
N GLY A 329 14.98 6.09 -13.52
CA GLY A 329 13.62 5.62 -13.23
C GLY A 329 13.58 4.12 -12.91
N MET A 330 14.20 3.29 -13.77
CA MET A 330 14.29 1.84 -13.53
C MET A 330 15.09 1.51 -12.27
N LEU A 331 16.18 2.23 -12.01
CA LEU A 331 16.92 2.07 -10.75
C LEU A 331 16.04 2.41 -9.54
N HIS A 332 15.26 3.50 -9.62
CA HIS A 332 14.34 3.87 -8.55
C HIS A 332 13.23 2.82 -8.34
N TRP A 333 12.70 2.25 -9.42
CA TRP A 333 11.76 1.14 -9.34
C TRP A 333 12.36 -0.08 -8.61
N LEU A 334 13.60 -0.44 -8.96
CA LEU A 334 14.32 -1.52 -8.29
C LEU A 334 14.59 -1.20 -6.81
N GLN A 335 14.97 0.04 -6.50
CA GLN A 335 15.21 0.50 -5.12
C GLN A 335 13.93 0.46 -4.27
N MET A 336 12.77 0.75 -4.86
CA MET A 336 11.47 0.64 -4.18
C MET A 336 11.10 -0.81 -3.85
N LEU A 337 11.50 -1.77 -4.69
CA LEU A 337 11.26 -3.20 -4.47
C LEU A 337 12.30 -3.82 -3.54
N LEU A 338 13.55 -3.37 -3.64
CA LEU A 338 14.71 -3.86 -2.90
C LEU A 338 15.45 -2.66 -2.30
N PRO A 339 15.02 -2.17 -1.13
CA PRO A 339 15.61 -0.99 -0.49
C PRO A 339 17.13 -1.09 -0.31
N VAL A 340 17.67 -2.29 -0.09
CA VAL A 340 19.12 -2.54 0.00
C VAL A 340 19.91 -2.00 -1.21
N LEU A 341 19.29 -1.86 -2.38
CA LEU A 341 19.96 -1.29 -3.57
C LEU A 341 20.29 0.20 -3.40
N SER A 342 19.59 0.94 -2.53
CA SER A 342 19.97 2.32 -2.21
C SER A 342 21.25 2.34 -1.35
N HIS A 343 21.41 1.37 -0.46
CA HIS A 343 22.60 1.22 0.38
C HIS A 343 23.80 0.72 -0.43
N LEU A 344 23.60 -0.21 -1.37
CA LEU A 344 24.66 -0.58 -2.32
C LEU A 344 25.15 0.65 -3.10
N ARG A 345 24.23 1.51 -3.54
CA ARG A 345 24.61 2.77 -4.18
C ARG A 345 25.43 3.65 -3.24
N TYR A 346 25.03 3.77 -1.97
CA TYR A 346 25.82 4.48 -0.95
C TYR A 346 27.25 3.93 -0.89
N TRP A 347 27.44 2.63 -0.67
CA TRP A 347 28.77 2.00 -0.58
C TRP A 347 29.60 2.13 -1.85
N THR A 348 28.98 2.03 -3.03
CA THR A 348 29.70 2.28 -4.30
C THR A 348 30.12 3.74 -4.46
N THR A 349 29.44 4.68 -3.80
CA THR A 349 29.74 6.11 -3.89
C THR A 349 30.83 6.52 -2.90
N VAL A 350 30.72 6.06 -1.64
CA VAL A 350 31.63 6.47 -0.56
C VAL A 350 32.85 5.54 -0.40
N GLY A 351 32.78 4.33 -0.95
CA GLY A 351 33.81 3.30 -0.78
C GLY A 351 33.82 2.68 0.62
N LEU A 352 34.87 1.91 0.92
CA LEU A 352 35.13 1.35 2.26
C LEU A 352 36.22 2.15 2.99
N ASP A 353 36.10 3.47 2.98
CA ASP A 353 37.03 4.35 3.69
C ASP A 353 36.87 4.15 5.22
N PRO A 354 37.94 3.76 5.95
CA PRO A 354 37.90 3.61 7.40
C PRO A 354 37.38 4.84 8.15
N TYR A 355 37.57 6.05 7.60
CA TYR A 355 37.08 7.29 8.22
C TYR A 355 35.56 7.37 8.29
N LEU A 356 34.84 6.69 7.41
CA LEU A 356 33.38 6.65 7.41
C LEU A 356 32.83 6.01 8.70
N PHE A 357 33.57 5.09 9.32
CA PHE A 357 33.17 4.45 10.58
C PHE A 357 33.28 5.38 11.81
N PHE A 358 33.73 6.63 11.65
CA PHE A 358 33.53 7.66 12.68
C PHE A 358 32.19 8.39 12.53
N VAL A 359 31.45 8.14 11.44
CA VAL A 359 30.18 8.82 11.14
C VAL A 359 29.00 7.87 11.40
N LYS A 360 27.97 8.37 12.07
CA LYS A 360 26.74 7.63 12.39
C LYS A 360 26.10 6.98 11.16
N ASN A 361 26.05 7.69 10.03
CA ASN A 361 25.36 7.20 8.82
C ASN A 361 25.99 5.92 8.25
N ALA A 362 27.32 5.75 8.34
CA ALA A 362 27.97 4.54 7.86
C ALA A 362 27.59 3.33 8.71
N TRP A 363 27.53 3.51 10.04
CA TRP A 363 27.04 2.48 10.95
C TRP A 363 25.56 2.16 10.73
N ASP A 364 24.70 3.17 10.63
CA ASP A 364 23.28 2.95 10.37
C ASP A 364 23.06 2.14 9.08
N THR A 365 23.79 2.49 8.02
CA THR A 365 23.70 1.78 6.73
C THR A 365 24.21 0.34 6.85
N LEU A 366 25.37 0.13 7.47
CA LEU A 366 25.95 -1.21 7.64
C LEU A 366 25.04 -2.11 8.48
N ILE A 367 24.52 -1.57 9.59
CA ILE A 367 23.64 -2.32 10.48
C ILE A 367 22.31 -2.63 9.75
N ALA A 368 21.77 -1.69 8.98
CA ALA A 368 20.57 -1.92 8.16
C ALA A 368 20.80 -2.99 7.08
N ASP A 369 21.98 -3.03 6.45
CA ASP A 369 22.36 -4.06 5.48
C ASP A 369 22.45 -5.45 6.13
N LEU A 370 23.08 -5.54 7.30
CA LEU A 370 23.14 -6.78 8.07
C LEU A 370 21.75 -7.22 8.57
N ALA A 371 20.88 -6.26 8.91
CA ALA A 371 19.49 -6.50 9.29
C ALA A 371 18.65 -7.01 8.11
N PHE A 372 19.04 -6.71 6.86
CA PHE A 372 18.33 -7.17 5.66
C PHE A 372 18.33 -8.70 5.50
N LEU A 373 19.27 -9.41 6.13
CA LEU A 373 19.24 -10.88 6.21
C LEU A 373 17.93 -11.40 6.84
N GLY A 374 17.36 -10.63 7.78
CA GLY A 374 16.05 -10.91 8.36
C GLY A 374 14.92 -10.88 7.34
N VAL A 375 14.94 -9.89 6.44
CA VAL A 375 13.99 -9.76 5.33
C VAL A 375 14.10 -10.97 4.39
N LEU A 376 15.31 -11.42 4.07
CA LEU A 376 15.52 -12.60 3.22
C LEU A 376 14.99 -13.89 3.88
N ALA A 377 15.19 -14.05 5.18
CA ALA A 377 14.67 -15.18 5.95
C ALA A 377 13.12 -15.17 6.00
N ALA A 378 12.53 -14.00 6.21
CA ALA A 378 11.08 -13.80 6.17
C ALA A 378 10.52 -14.08 4.77
N PHE A 379 11.15 -13.55 3.72
CA PHE A 379 10.77 -13.77 2.33
C PHE A 379 10.77 -15.26 1.98
N ARG A 380 11.81 -16.01 2.37
CA ARG A 380 11.88 -17.46 2.14
C ARG A 380 10.72 -18.20 2.81
N SER A 381 10.39 -17.81 4.05
CA SER A 381 9.30 -18.42 4.83
C SER A 381 7.91 -18.06 4.27
N LEU A 382 7.76 -16.83 3.78
CA LEU A 382 6.49 -16.22 3.37
C LEU A 382 6.41 -15.96 1.88
N ARG A 383 7.12 -16.73 1.05
CA ARG A 383 7.27 -16.50 -0.40
C ARG A 383 5.95 -16.27 -1.14
N GLY A 384 4.88 -16.95 -0.74
CA GLY A 384 3.55 -16.79 -1.34
C GLY A 384 2.98 -15.40 -1.06
N TRP A 385 3.07 -14.91 0.18
CA TRP A 385 2.63 -13.57 0.57
C TRP A 385 3.47 -12.49 -0.12
N PHE A 386 4.79 -12.57 0.02
CA PHE A 386 5.70 -11.58 -0.57
C PHE A 386 5.58 -11.54 -2.10
N GLY A 387 5.45 -12.70 -2.75
CA GLY A 387 5.28 -12.76 -4.20
C GLY A 387 4.09 -11.94 -4.71
N TRP A 388 2.93 -12.03 -4.05
CA TRP A 388 1.74 -11.27 -4.44
C TRP A 388 1.90 -9.77 -4.22
N TRP A 389 2.39 -9.37 -3.05
CA TRP A 389 2.44 -7.96 -2.69
C TRP A 389 3.63 -7.22 -3.30
N LEU A 390 4.74 -7.92 -3.58
CA LEU A 390 5.82 -7.38 -4.42
C LEU A 390 5.38 -7.26 -5.88
N LEU A 391 4.61 -8.23 -6.39
CA LEU A 391 4.02 -8.10 -7.72
C LEU A 391 3.10 -6.89 -7.77
N TRP A 392 2.21 -6.72 -6.79
CA TRP A 392 1.34 -5.54 -6.68
C TRP A 392 2.14 -4.24 -6.66
N GLN A 393 3.05 -4.09 -5.69
CA GLN A 393 3.87 -2.88 -5.53
C GLN A 393 4.67 -2.58 -6.80
N GLY A 394 5.32 -3.61 -7.36
CA GLY A 394 6.18 -3.49 -8.52
C GLY A 394 5.43 -3.09 -9.78
N ILE A 395 4.36 -3.80 -10.15
CA ILE A 395 3.66 -3.50 -11.40
C ILE A 395 2.91 -2.18 -11.30
N THR A 396 2.34 -1.86 -10.14
CA THR A 396 1.56 -0.61 -9.99
C THR A 396 2.49 0.59 -9.98
N TYR A 397 3.71 0.49 -9.44
CA TYR A 397 4.66 1.60 -9.44
C TYR A 397 5.46 1.73 -10.74
N LEU A 398 5.65 0.64 -11.50
CA LEU A 398 6.52 0.60 -12.68
C LEU A 398 6.30 1.77 -13.67
N PRO A 399 5.06 2.09 -14.11
CA PRO A 399 4.86 3.19 -15.05
C PRO A 399 5.25 4.55 -14.46
N MET A 400 5.01 4.74 -13.16
CA MET A 400 5.29 6.00 -12.46
C MET A 400 6.78 6.19 -12.20
N SER A 401 7.56 5.11 -12.15
CA SER A 401 9.01 5.18 -11.97
C SER A 401 9.73 5.93 -13.09
N LEU A 402 9.12 5.98 -14.29
CA LEU A 402 9.64 6.70 -15.45
C LEU A 402 9.29 8.20 -15.44
N LEU A 403 8.45 8.63 -14.49
CA LEU A 403 7.97 10.01 -14.37
C LEU A 403 8.65 10.73 -13.20
N HIS A 404 8.61 12.07 -13.20
CA HIS A 404 9.02 12.87 -12.05
C HIS A 404 8.28 12.41 -10.78
N PRO A 405 8.98 12.24 -9.64
CA PRO A 405 8.36 11.65 -8.45
C PRO A 405 7.34 12.61 -7.83
N PHE A 406 6.07 12.21 -7.82
CA PHE A 406 5.02 12.86 -7.04
C PHE A 406 4.49 11.92 -5.98
N GLU A 407 4.13 12.48 -4.83
CA GLU A 407 3.61 11.76 -3.66
C GLU A 407 2.43 10.82 -4.01
N HIS A 408 1.46 11.31 -4.80
CA HIS A 408 0.27 10.54 -5.16
C HIS A 408 0.56 9.31 -6.05
N TYR A 409 1.72 9.24 -6.72
CA TYR A 409 2.11 8.09 -7.54
C TYR A 409 2.37 6.82 -6.72
N TYR A 410 2.67 6.99 -5.44
CA TYR A 410 2.95 5.90 -4.51
C TYR A 410 1.68 5.32 -3.88
N TYR A 411 0.52 5.98 -4.00
CA TYR A 411 -0.66 5.63 -3.21
C TYR A 411 -1.22 4.23 -3.52
N LEU A 412 -1.34 3.84 -4.80
CA LEU A 412 -1.74 2.47 -5.18
C LEU A 412 -0.67 1.41 -4.82
N PRO A 413 0.63 1.62 -5.12
CA PRO A 413 1.72 0.74 -4.70
C PRO A 413 1.81 0.55 -3.19
N GLN A 414 1.47 1.59 -2.42
CA GLN A 414 1.56 1.60 -0.96
C GLN A 414 0.69 0.52 -0.32
N VAL A 415 -0.41 0.10 -0.96
CA VAL A 415 -1.21 -1.05 -0.51
C VAL A 415 -0.35 -2.31 -0.40
N GLY A 416 0.50 -2.56 -1.42
CA GLY A 416 1.41 -3.72 -1.44
C GLY A 416 2.58 -3.55 -0.49
N GLN A 417 3.18 -2.36 -0.42
CA GLN A 417 4.25 -2.07 0.52
C GLN A 417 3.79 -2.27 1.97
N ASN A 418 2.66 -1.69 2.36
CA ASN A 418 2.07 -1.85 3.69
C ASN A 418 1.83 -3.33 4.03
N ALA A 419 1.33 -4.12 3.07
CA ALA A 419 1.14 -5.56 3.26
C ALA A 419 2.45 -6.33 3.51
N ILE A 420 3.54 -5.95 2.83
CA ILE A 420 4.88 -6.52 3.01
C ILE A 420 5.41 -6.17 4.40
N ASP A 421 5.36 -4.90 4.76
CA ASP A 421 5.95 -4.36 5.98
C ASP A 421 5.29 -4.98 7.24
N LEU A 422 3.97 -5.15 7.23
CA LEU A 422 3.25 -5.83 8.30
C LEU A 422 3.61 -7.31 8.43
N ALA A 423 3.82 -8.00 7.31
CA ALA A 423 4.19 -9.41 7.34
C ALA A 423 5.61 -9.60 7.86
N LEU A 424 6.53 -8.66 7.58
CA LEU A 424 7.85 -8.64 8.20
C LEU A 424 7.76 -8.51 9.72
N ILE A 425 6.97 -7.55 10.22
CA ILE A 425 6.76 -7.33 11.66
C ILE A 425 6.14 -8.57 12.32
N MET A 426 5.10 -9.15 11.70
CA MET A 426 4.43 -10.34 12.25
C MET A 426 5.33 -11.57 12.24
N TRP A 427 6.09 -11.79 11.15
CA TRP A 427 7.04 -12.89 11.06
C TRP A 427 8.13 -12.76 12.12
N ALA A 428 8.71 -11.57 12.27
CA ALA A 428 9.72 -11.28 13.28
C ALA A 428 9.24 -11.65 14.69
N TRP A 429 8.04 -11.17 15.04
CA TRP A 429 7.42 -11.46 16.33
C TRP A 429 7.27 -12.97 16.57
N ARG A 430 6.67 -13.69 15.61
CA ARG A 430 6.45 -15.13 15.74
C ARG A 430 7.73 -15.94 15.75
N TYR A 431 8.71 -15.56 14.93
CA TYR A 431 9.98 -16.25 14.84
C TYR A 431 10.76 -16.14 16.15
N ALA A 432 10.88 -14.94 16.72
CA ALA A 432 11.54 -14.77 18.01
C ALA A 432 10.79 -15.45 19.16
N HIS A 433 9.46 -15.35 19.19
CA HIS A 433 8.66 -16.06 20.21
C HIS A 433 8.88 -17.57 20.13
N GLY A 434 8.90 -18.14 18.92
CA GLY A 434 9.21 -19.55 18.69
C GLY A 434 10.58 -19.94 19.25
N VAL A 435 11.62 -19.16 18.95
CA VAL A 435 12.99 -19.37 19.47
C VAL A 435 13.02 -19.34 21.00
N LEU A 436 12.38 -18.34 21.61
CA LEU A 436 12.34 -18.21 23.07
C LEU A 436 11.57 -19.36 23.73
N SER A 437 10.43 -19.76 23.17
CA SER A 437 9.62 -20.86 23.69
C SER A 437 10.31 -22.23 23.59
N ALA A 438 11.02 -22.49 22.48
CA ALA A 438 11.73 -23.75 22.28
C ALA A 438 12.87 -23.92 23.30
N TRP A 439 13.61 -22.85 23.56
CA TRP A 439 14.67 -22.85 24.56
C TRP A 439 14.12 -23.11 25.99
N GLN A 440 12.98 -22.51 26.32
CA GLN A 440 12.33 -22.75 27.62
C GLN A 440 11.85 -24.20 27.78
N ALA A 441 11.30 -24.79 26.72
CA ALA A 441 10.83 -26.17 26.75
C ALA A 441 11.99 -27.16 27.00
N ASN A 442 13.11 -27.00 26.29
CA ASN A 442 14.30 -27.84 26.45
C ASN A 442 14.90 -27.78 27.86
N ARG A 443 14.76 -26.63 28.56
CA ARG A 443 15.26 -26.45 29.93
C ARG A 443 14.33 -27.04 31.00
N ARG A 444 13.03 -27.12 30.76
CA ARG A 444 12.06 -27.73 31.69
C ARG A 444 12.09 -29.25 31.67
N HIS A 445 12.44 -29.82 30.52
CA HIS A 445 12.58 -31.26 30.33
C HIS A 445 13.92 -31.56 29.64
N PRO A 446 15.05 -31.46 30.37
CA PRO A 446 16.30 -31.99 29.84
C PRO A 446 16.07 -33.48 29.56
N SER A 447 16.12 -33.87 28.29
CA SER A 447 16.12 -35.28 27.90
C SER A 447 17.28 -35.95 28.63
N VAL A 448 16.95 -36.79 29.62
CA VAL A 448 17.89 -37.55 30.45
C VAL A 448 18.73 -38.48 29.58
#